data_AF-A0A4Z2JBC8-F1
#
_entry.id   AF-A0A4Z2JBC8-F1
#
_cell.length_a   1.000
_cell.length_b   1.000
_cell.length_c   1.000
_cell.angle_alpha   90.00
_cell.angle_beta   90.00
_cell.angle_gamma   90.00
#
_symmetry.space_group_name_H-M   'P 1'
#
loop_
_entity.id
_entity.type
_entity.pdbx_description
1 polymer ?
#
loop_
_entity_poly.entity_id
_entity_poly.type
_entity_poly.pdbx_seq_one_letter_code
_entity_poly.pdbx_strand_id
1 'polypeptide(L)'
;MRTYLLEKSRVVFQTDNERNYHIFYQMCSCAHLPQFKSLHLLSADKFQYTCKGGDTNIEGVDDEKDMEETRKTFSLLGLKEDFLSDVFNVLAAILHLGNVQIRNSGDGKSSVPPDDPHLAFFCELLSVSADGLTRWLCNRRIVLVAETVVKPEPIERAVNARDALAKQIYAHLFDCIIKRINNALQAPGQQHAFIGVLDIYG
;
A
#
# COMPACT_ATOMS: atom_id res chain seq x y z
N MET A 1 0.26 -22.44 1.02
CA MET A 1 -0.90 -21.57 0.77
C MET A 1 -0.88 -21.03 -0.65
N ARG A 2 -2.02 -21.06 -1.34
CA ARG A 2 -2.22 -20.39 -2.64
C ARG A 2 -3.34 -19.37 -2.45
N THR A 3 -3.17 -18.19 -3.03
CA THR A 3 -4.14 -17.10 -2.98
C THR A 3 -4.67 -16.84 -4.37
N TYR A 4 -5.94 -16.43 -4.46
CA TYR A 4 -6.61 -16.12 -5.70
C TYR A 4 -7.33 -14.78 -5.56
N LEU A 5 -7.30 -13.98 -6.62
CA LEU A 5 -8.15 -12.79 -6.80
C LEU A 5 -8.12 -11.78 -5.64
N LEU A 6 -6.92 -11.33 -5.23
CA LEU A 6 -6.81 -10.18 -4.32
C LEU A 6 -7.58 -8.98 -4.92
N GLU A 7 -8.50 -8.41 -4.15
CA GLU A 7 -9.31 -7.26 -4.57
C GLU A 7 -8.46 -5.98 -4.55
N LYS A 8 -7.73 -5.73 -5.64
CA LYS A 8 -6.80 -4.60 -5.73
C LYS A 8 -7.51 -3.24 -5.63
N SER A 9 -8.73 -3.11 -6.14
CA SER A 9 -9.52 -1.86 -6.09
C SER A 9 -9.70 -1.33 -4.68
N ARG A 10 -9.89 -2.22 -3.70
CA ARG A 10 -10.11 -1.89 -2.29
C ARG A 10 -8.99 -1.02 -1.69
N VAL A 11 -7.77 -1.11 -2.23
CA VAL A 11 -6.61 -0.33 -1.77
C VAL A 11 -6.82 1.17 -1.96
N VAL A 12 -7.53 1.60 -3.02
CA VAL A 12 -7.62 3.01 -3.42
C VAL A 12 -9.05 3.55 -3.45
N PHE A 13 -10.03 2.67 -3.27
CA PHE A 13 -11.45 2.99 -3.32
C PHE A 13 -12.24 2.15 -2.32
N GLN A 14 -13.18 2.79 -1.65
CA GLN A 14 -14.15 2.18 -0.75
C GLN A 14 -15.52 2.81 -1.03
N THR A 15 -16.56 1.99 -1.05
CA THR A 15 -17.96 2.44 -1.06
C THR A 15 -18.39 2.91 0.33
N ASP A 16 -19.54 3.56 0.42
CA ASP A 16 -20.09 4.04 1.69
C ASP A 16 -20.22 2.89 2.70
N ASN A 17 -19.73 3.12 3.93
CA ASN A 17 -19.64 2.16 5.03
C ASN A 17 -18.70 0.96 4.79
N GLU A 18 -17.84 1.02 3.77
CA GLU A 18 -16.76 0.03 3.59
C GLU A 18 -15.39 0.56 4.03
N ARG A 19 -14.56 -0.35 4.52
CA ARG A 19 -13.16 -0.07 4.86
C ARG A 19 -12.20 -0.62 3.80
N ASN A 20 -10.99 -0.07 3.82
CA ASN A 20 -9.83 -0.71 3.22
C ASN A 20 -9.42 -1.97 4.02
N TYR A 21 -8.33 -2.64 3.65
CA TYR A 21 -7.81 -3.77 4.42
C TYR A 21 -7.46 -3.36 5.87
N HIS A 22 -7.78 -4.23 6.83
CA HIS A 22 -7.65 -3.97 8.27
C HIS A 22 -6.29 -3.43 8.70
N ILE A 23 -5.21 -3.95 8.09
CA ILE A 23 -3.84 -3.57 8.44
C ILE A 23 -3.59 -2.06 8.37
N PHE A 24 -4.26 -1.32 7.48
CA PHE A 24 -4.10 0.13 7.41
C PHE A 24 -4.64 0.84 8.65
N TYR A 25 -5.79 0.39 9.18
CA TYR A 25 -6.42 0.95 10.37
C TYR A 25 -5.63 0.57 11.63
N GLN A 26 -5.18 -0.68 11.71
CA GLN A 26 -4.27 -1.18 12.74
C GLN A 26 -2.95 -0.39 12.80
N MET A 27 -2.40 0.00 11.64
CA MET A 27 -1.20 0.85 11.61
C MET A 27 -1.50 2.29 12.04
N CYS A 28 -2.62 2.86 11.60
CA CYS A 28 -2.99 4.23 11.95
C CYS A 28 -3.33 4.38 13.44
N SER A 29 -3.92 3.37 14.10
CA SER A 29 -4.19 3.39 15.54
C SER A 29 -2.88 3.43 16.36
N CYS A 30 -1.85 2.72 15.90
CA CYS A 30 -0.52 2.69 16.53
C CYS A 30 0.40 3.87 16.17
N ALA A 31 -0.03 4.86 15.38
CA ALA A 31 0.81 5.99 14.93
C ALA A 31 1.41 6.83 16.07
N HIS A 32 0.83 6.74 17.26
CA HIS A 32 1.32 7.44 18.44
C HIS A 32 2.53 6.75 19.10
N LEU A 33 2.75 5.45 18.82
CA LEU A 33 3.81 4.64 19.43
C LEU A 33 5.19 4.94 18.84
N PRO A 34 6.28 4.90 19.64
CA PRO A 34 7.64 5.25 19.19
C PRO A 34 8.11 4.50 17.95
N GLN A 35 7.82 3.20 17.86
CA GLN A 35 8.24 2.34 16.77
C GLN A 35 7.50 2.61 15.44
N PHE A 36 6.40 3.35 15.45
CA PHE A 36 5.66 3.77 14.25
C PHE A 36 5.97 5.22 13.86
N LYS A 37 6.77 5.97 14.63
CA LYS A 37 7.02 7.40 14.38
C LYS A 37 7.74 7.68 13.06
N SER A 38 8.67 6.82 12.66
CA SER A 38 9.37 6.93 11.38
C SER A 38 8.46 6.70 10.17
N LEU A 39 7.25 6.18 10.37
CA LEU A 39 6.29 5.95 9.30
C LEU A 39 5.45 7.18 8.97
N HIS A 40 5.58 8.27 9.74
CA HIS A 40 4.86 9.53 9.56
C HIS A 40 3.33 9.37 9.44
N LEU A 41 2.79 8.35 10.10
CA LEU A 41 1.37 8.03 10.07
C LEU A 41 0.55 9.05 10.85
N LEU A 42 -0.66 9.27 10.35
CA LEU A 42 -1.73 10.04 10.98
C LEU A 42 -2.89 9.10 11.33
N SER A 43 -3.97 9.64 11.89
CA SER A 43 -5.22 8.90 12.05
C SER A 43 -5.83 8.51 10.70
N ALA A 44 -6.58 7.41 10.67
CA ALA A 44 -7.11 6.83 9.42
C ALA A 44 -8.02 7.79 8.63
N ASP A 45 -8.67 8.75 9.28
CA ASP A 45 -9.49 9.78 8.64
C ASP A 45 -8.66 10.79 7.82
N LYS A 46 -7.33 10.82 8.00
CA LYS A 46 -6.42 11.75 7.30
C LYS A 46 -5.88 11.21 5.99
N PHE A 47 -6.04 9.92 5.69
CA PHE A 47 -5.57 9.33 4.44
C PHE A 47 -6.71 9.03 3.48
N GLN A 48 -6.56 9.50 2.24
CA GLN A 48 -7.54 9.33 1.16
C GLN A 48 -7.87 7.87 0.85
N TYR A 49 -6.98 6.94 1.19
CA TYR A 49 -7.18 5.51 0.96
C TYR A 49 -7.86 4.78 2.12
N THR A 50 -8.13 5.45 3.25
CA THR A 50 -8.81 4.84 4.41
C THR A 50 -10.07 5.56 4.84
N CYS A 51 -10.29 6.79 4.37
CA CYS A 51 -11.43 7.62 4.79
C CYS A 51 -12.60 7.70 3.78
N LYS A 52 -12.48 7.14 2.56
CA LYS A 52 -13.54 7.30 1.53
C LYS A 52 -14.87 6.66 1.89
N GLY A 53 -14.86 5.58 2.67
CA GLY A 53 -16.09 4.90 3.09
C GLY A 53 -16.82 5.59 4.25
N GLY A 54 -16.31 6.72 4.76
CA GLY A 54 -16.90 7.41 5.90
C GLY A 54 -16.31 6.92 7.23
N ASP A 55 -16.98 5.98 7.89
CA ASP A 55 -16.55 5.49 9.21
C ASP A 55 -15.27 4.65 9.09
N THR A 56 -14.26 5.01 9.87
CA THR A 56 -12.98 4.29 9.93
C THR A 56 -13.00 3.15 10.96
N ASN A 57 -14.01 3.12 11.84
CA ASN A 57 -14.13 2.15 12.92
C ASN A 57 -15.12 1.05 12.56
N ILE A 58 -14.99 -0.10 13.22
CA ILE A 58 -16.00 -1.16 13.20
C ILE A 58 -16.41 -1.40 14.65
N GLU A 59 -17.71 -1.45 14.90
CA GLU A 59 -18.24 -1.73 16.24
C GLU A 59 -17.69 -3.06 16.78
N GLY A 60 -17.10 -3.03 17.97
CA GLY A 60 -16.52 -4.20 18.63
C GLY A 60 -15.11 -4.59 18.16
N VAL A 61 -14.49 -3.84 17.24
CA VAL A 61 -13.11 -4.06 16.80
C VAL A 61 -12.17 -3.05 17.45
N ASP A 62 -11.05 -3.54 17.97
CA ASP A 62 -9.95 -2.73 18.52
C ASP A 62 -8.73 -2.88 17.61
N ASP A 63 -8.57 -1.95 16.67
CA ASP A 63 -7.52 -2.00 15.66
C ASP A 63 -6.10 -1.93 16.28
N GLU A 64 -5.91 -1.30 17.45
CA GLU A 64 -4.62 -1.27 18.14
C GLU A 64 -4.28 -2.63 18.75
N LYS A 65 -5.25 -3.26 19.42
CA LYS A 65 -5.08 -4.63 19.92
C LYS A 65 -4.84 -5.64 18.79
N ASP A 66 -5.54 -5.50 17.67
CA ASP A 66 -5.36 -6.36 16.50
C ASP A 66 -3.98 -6.17 15.84
N MET A 67 -3.38 -4.96 15.93
CA MET A 67 -1.98 -4.75 15.53
C MET A 67 -1.03 -5.56 16.42
N GLU A 68 -1.25 -5.60 17.73
CA GLU A 68 -0.42 -6.43 18.62
C GLU A 68 -0.48 -7.91 18.25
N GLU A 69 -1.69 -8.44 18.01
CA GLU A 69 -1.90 -9.83 17.59
C GLU A 69 -1.28 -10.11 16.21
N THR A 70 -1.36 -9.15 15.29
CA THR A 70 -0.68 -9.23 14.00
C THR A 70 0.83 -9.40 14.20
N ARG A 71 1.48 -8.52 14.98
CA ARG A 71 2.92 -8.61 15.25
C ARG A 71 3.31 -9.91 15.94
N LYS A 72 2.53 -10.37 16.93
CA LYS A 72 2.74 -11.67 17.60
C LYS A 72 2.67 -12.83 16.61
N THR A 73 1.68 -12.82 15.71
CA THR A 73 1.48 -13.87 14.70
C THR A 73 2.65 -13.94 13.72
N PHE A 74 3.11 -12.79 13.24
CA PHE A 74 4.29 -12.69 12.39
C PHE A 74 5.55 -13.24 13.10
N SER A 75 5.75 -12.89 14.36
CA SER A 75 6.86 -13.39 15.19
C SER A 75 6.79 -14.92 15.35
N LEU A 76 5.60 -15.48 15.61
CA LEU A 76 5.37 -16.92 15.75
C LEU A 76 5.73 -17.70 14.46
N LEU A 77 5.48 -17.09 13.30
CA LEU A 77 5.87 -17.64 12.00
C LEU A 77 7.38 -17.50 11.70
N GLY A 78 8.17 -16.97 12.64
CA GLY A 78 9.60 -16.76 12.47
C GLY A 78 9.92 -15.61 11.51
N LEU A 79 8.96 -14.72 11.23
CA LEU A 79 9.17 -13.54 10.42
C LEU A 79 9.79 -12.45 11.30
N LYS A 80 11.05 -12.12 11.02
CA LYS A 80 11.88 -11.20 11.82
C LYS A 80 11.31 -9.78 11.83
N GLU A 81 11.59 -9.02 12.89
CA GLU A 81 11.17 -7.62 13.01
C GLU A 81 11.62 -6.75 11.82
N ASP A 82 12.81 -6.99 11.24
CA ASP A 82 13.27 -6.26 10.05
C ASP A 82 12.30 -6.41 8.86
N PHE A 83 11.79 -7.63 8.65
CA PHE A 83 10.82 -7.88 7.58
C PHE A 83 9.48 -7.19 7.87
N LEU A 84 9.06 -7.12 9.13
CA LEU A 84 7.83 -6.43 9.51
C LEU A 84 7.99 -4.92 9.33
N SER A 85 9.14 -4.37 9.70
CA SER A 85 9.50 -2.98 9.47
C SER A 85 9.43 -2.64 7.98
N ASP A 86 10.00 -3.48 7.11
CA ASP A 86 9.90 -3.33 5.66
C ASP A 86 8.44 -3.36 5.16
N VAL A 87 7.63 -4.28 5.67
CA VAL A 87 6.20 -4.38 5.35
C VAL A 87 5.48 -3.09 5.75
N PHE A 88 5.71 -2.58 6.96
CA PHE A 88 5.10 -1.36 7.45
C PHE A 88 5.57 -0.11 6.69
N ASN A 89 6.85 -0.02 6.29
CA ASN A 89 7.35 1.05 5.44
C ASN A 89 6.59 1.09 4.10
N VAL A 90 6.38 -0.07 3.47
CA VAL A 90 5.65 -0.17 2.20
C VAL A 90 4.17 0.21 2.37
N LEU A 91 3.51 -0.26 3.43
CA LEU A 91 2.12 0.07 3.70
C LEU A 91 1.92 1.56 4.02
N ALA A 92 2.79 2.15 4.84
CA ALA A 92 2.77 3.58 5.13
C ALA A 92 3.00 4.40 3.85
N ALA A 93 3.96 3.99 3.01
CA ALA A 93 4.18 4.62 1.72
C ALA A 93 2.91 4.61 0.85
N ILE A 94 2.17 3.50 0.78
CA ILE A 94 0.90 3.47 0.04
C ILE A 94 -0.08 4.54 0.55
N LEU A 95 -0.21 4.72 1.87
CA LEU A 95 -1.08 5.74 2.45
C LEU A 95 -0.62 7.15 2.08
N HIS A 96 0.68 7.45 2.20
CA HIS A 96 1.24 8.73 1.79
C HIS A 96 1.03 8.98 0.29
N LEU A 97 1.24 7.98 -0.57
CA LEU A 97 1.01 8.09 -2.01
C LEU A 97 -0.42 8.54 -2.32
N GLY A 98 -1.43 8.04 -1.60
CA GLY A 98 -2.82 8.44 -1.78
C GLY A 98 -3.11 9.91 -1.47
N ASN A 99 -2.29 10.53 -0.63
CA ASN A 99 -2.42 11.93 -0.24
C ASN A 99 -1.57 12.89 -1.08
N VAL A 100 -0.68 12.39 -1.95
CA VAL A 100 0.10 13.24 -2.86
C VAL A 100 -0.84 14.09 -3.72
N GLN A 101 -0.69 15.41 -3.65
CA GLN A 101 -1.54 16.35 -4.34
C GLN A 101 -1.10 16.52 -5.79
N ILE A 102 -1.91 16.02 -6.71
CA ILE A 102 -1.73 16.26 -8.15
C ILE A 102 -2.60 17.45 -8.54
N ARG A 103 -1.99 18.49 -9.10
CA ARG A 103 -2.66 19.74 -9.50
C ARG A 103 -2.68 19.87 -11.03
N ASN A 104 -3.67 20.59 -11.55
CA ASN A 104 -3.71 20.99 -12.95
C ASN A 104 -2.77 22.19 -13.16
N SER A 105 -1.85 22.09 -14.13
CA SER A 105 -0.89 23.16 -14.47
C SER A 105 -1.25 23.92 -15.75
N GLY A 106 -2.44 23.67 -16.32
CA GLY A 106 -2.87 24.22 -17.62
C GLY A 106 -2.46 23.36 -18.81
N ASP A 107 -3.08 23.59 -19.96
CA ASP A 107 -2.77 22.93 -21.25
C ASP A 107 -2.73 21.39 -21.21
N GLY A 108 -3.61 20.79 -20.40
CA GLY A 108 -3.67 19.33 -20.23
C GLY A 108 -2.48 18.72 -19.49
N LYS A 109 -1.74 19.52 -18.71
CA LYS A 109 -0.61 19.09 -17.88
C LYS A 109 -1.00 18.99 -16.42
N SER A 110 -0.38 18.06 -15.71
CA SER A 110 -0.42 17.97 -14.25
C SER A 110 0.94 18.24 -13.62
N SER A 111 0.95 18.62 -12.35
CA SER A 111 2.14 18.75 -11.52
C SER A 111 1.88 18.26 -10.10
N VAL A 112 2.95 17.93 -9.38
CA VAL A 112 2.93 17.74 -7.92
C VAL A 112 3.71 18.90 -7.30
N PRO A 113 3.20 19.54 -6.23
CA PRO A 113 3.96 20.56 -5.50
C PRO A 113 5.29 20.00 -4.99
N PRO A 114 6.42 20.72 -5.14
CA PRO A 114 7.72 20.25 -4.69
C PRO A 114 7.83 20.16 -3.15
N ASP A 115 6.98 20.90 -2.44
CA ASP A 115 6.86 20.96 -0.99
C ASP A 115 5.76 20.03 -0.43
N ASP A 116 5.22 19.11 -1.24
CA ASP A 116 4.23 18.14 -0.78
C ASP A 116 4.86 17.19 0.27
N PRO A 117 4.41 17.21 1.54
CA PRO A 117 5.01 16.41 2.59
C PRO A 117 4.78 14.91 2.38
N HIS A 118 3.65 14.52 1.80
CA HIS A 118 3.37 13.11 1.54
C HIS A 118 4.23 12.54 0.41
N LEU A 119 4.59 13.35 -0.58
CA LEU A 119 5.59 12.99 -1.58
C LEU A 119 6.94 12.72 -0.90
N ALA A 120 7.38 13.62 -0.01
CA ALA A 120 8.64 13.46 0.71
C ALA A 120 8.66 12.17 1.56
N PHE A 121 7.62 11.93 2.35
CA PHE A 121 7.51 10.72 3.17
C PHE A 121 7.45 9.43 2.34
N PHE A 122 6.70 9.41 1.22
CA PHE A 122 6.70 8.27 0.30
C PHE A 122 8.11 7.95 -0.21
N CYS A 123 8.83 8.99 -0.64
CA CYS A 123 10.17 8.88 -1.18
C CYS A 123 11.19 8.43 -0.14
N GLU A 124 11.08 8.91 1.10
CA GLU A 124 11.90 8.48 2.23
C GLU A 124 11.70 6.99 2.54
N LEU A 125 10.44 6.58 2.74
CA LEU A 125 10.09 5.21 3.14
C LEU A 125 10.50 4.15 2.11
N LEU A 126 10.44 4.48 0.82
CA LEU A 126 10.82 3.56 -0.26
C LEU A 126 12.21 3.85 -0.84
N SER A 127 12.92 4.85 -0.33
CA SER A 127 14.24 5.29 -0.82
C SER A 127 14.24 5.55 -2.34
N VAL A 128 13.25 6.31 -2.83
CA VAL A 128 13.10 6.66 -4.25
C VAL A 128 13.18 8.17 -4.48
N SER A 129 13.60 8.57 -5.68
CA SER A 129 13.71 9.99 -6.06
C SER A 129 12.34 10.66 -6.21
N ALA A 130 12.14 11.79 -5.52
CA ALA A 130 10.94 12.63 -5.64
C ALA A 130 10.79 13.21 -7.06
N ASP A 131 11.89 13.66 -7.67
CA ASP A 131 11.89 14.14 -9.06
C ASP A 131 11.51 13.04 -10.04
N GLY A 132 12.08 11.84 -9.85
CA GLY A 132 11.78 10.67 -10.67
C GLY A 132 10.30 10.28 -10.58
N LEU A 133 9.77 10.21 -9.36
CA LEU A 133 8.36 9.88 -9.14
C LEU A 133 7.43 10.95 -9.73
N THR A 134 7.69 12.23 -9.44
CA THR A 134 6.87 13.35 -9.94
C THR A 134 6.86 13.40 -11.46
N ARG A 135 8.03 13.21 -12.08
CA ARG A 135 8.15 13.13 -13.54
C ARG A 135 7.26 12.03 -14.10
N TRP A 136 7.30 10.82 -13.55
CA TRP A 136 6.59 9.67 -14.12
C TRP A 136 5.12 9.54 -13.68
N LEU A 137 4.71 10.24 -12.61
CA LEU A 137 3.29 10.42 -12.29
C LEU A 137 2.60 11.40 -13.26
N CYS A 138 3.29 12.50 -13.61
CA CYS A 138 2.71 13.57 -14.42
C CYS A 138 3.03 13.48 -15.92
N ASN A 139 3.81 12.48 -16.34
CA ASN A 139 4.18 12.30 -17.74
C ASN A 139 4.21 10.80 -18.09
N ARG A 140 3.88 10.48 -19.35
CA ARG A 140 4.07 9.16 -19.92
C ARG A 140 5.24 9.10 -20.88
N ARG A 141 5.91 7.95 -20.90
CA ARG A 141 6.93 7.61 -21.89
C ARG A 141 6.28 6.87 -23.06
N ILE A 142 6.51 7.33 -24.28
CA ILE A 142 6.08 6.68 -25.52
C ILE A 142 7.34 6.28 -26.28
N VAL A 143 7.52 4.99 -26.49
CA VAL A 143 8.65 4.44 -27.27
C VAL A 143 8.17 4.18 -28.69
N LEU A 144 8.73 4.89 -29.65
CA LEU A 144 8.53 4.71 -31.08
C LEU A 144 9.76 4.01 -31.68
N VAL A 145 9.65 3.53 -32.93
CA VAL A 145 10.74 2.82 -33.61
C VAL A 145 12.00 3.70 -33.74
N ALA A 146 11.83 5.00 -34.00
CA ALA A 146 12.94 5.93 -34.23
C ALA A 146 13.34 6.73 -32.98
N GLU A 147 12.44 6.92 -32.01
CA GLU A 147 12.66 7.83 -30.88
C GLU A 147 11.83 7.48 -29.64
N THR A 148 12.18 8.07 -28.50
CA THR A 148 11.36 8.05 -27.28
C THR A 148 10.87 9.45 -26.98
N VAL A 149 9.55 9.62 -26.86
CA VAL A 149 8.91 10.90 -26.54
C VAL A 149 8.32 10.83 -25.13
N VAL A 150 8.50 11.90 -24.34
CA VAL A 150 7.83 12.07 -23.05
C VAL A 150 6.74 13.11 -23.23
N LYS A 151 5.49 12.75 -22.89
CA LYS A 151 4.34 13.66 -22.99
C LYS A 151 3.71 13.86 -21.61
N PRO A 152 3.29 15.09 -21.29
CA PRO A 152 2.56 15.35 -20.06
C PRO A 152 1.22 14.63 -20.05
N GLU A 153 0.71 14.33 -18.86
CA GLU A 153 -0.62 13.76 -18.65
C GLU A 153 -1.54 14.78 -17.95
N PRO A 154 -2.85 14.76 -18.26
CA PRO A 154 -3.83 15.54 -17.52
C PRO A 154 -4.05 14.94 -16.12
N ILE A 155 -4.56 15.76 -15.21
CA ILE A 155 -4.76 15.41 -13.79
C ILE A 155 -5.47 14.06 -13.58
N GLU A 156 -6.54 13.77 -14.33
CA GLU A 156 -7.29 12.52 -14.19
C GLU A 156 -6.43 11.28 -14.47
N ARG A 157 -5.58 11.34 -15.50
CA ARG A 157 -4.69 10.22 -15.84
C ARG A 157 -3.55 10.08 -14.86
N ALA A 158 -3.02 11.19 -14.36
CA ALA A 158 -1.98 11.18 -13.34
C ALA A 158 -2.51 10.58 -12.01
N VAL A 159 -3.74 10.93 -11.60
CA VAL A 159 -4.42 10.30 -10.44
C VAL A 159 -4.64 8.81 -10.67
N ASN A 160 -5.16 8.43 -11.85
CA ASN A 160 -5.33 7.02 -12.19
C ASN A 160 -4.00 6.24 -12.17
N ALA A 161 -2.90 6.85 -12.62
CA ALA A 161 -1.57 6.25 -12.59
C ALA A 161 -1.04 6.09 -11.16
N ARG A 162 -1.20 7.10 -10.31
CA ARG A 162 -0.87 7.04 -8.88
C ARG A 162 -1.63 5.91 -8.18
N ASP A 163 -2.93 5.81 -8.41
CA ASP A 163 -3.78 4.78 -7.83
C ASP A 163 -3.42 3.39 -8.38
N ALA A 164 -3.08 3.29 -9.68
CA ALA A 164 -2.58 2.05 -10.27
C ALA A 164 -1.25 1.60 -9.64
N LEU A 165 -0.34 2.54 -9.37
CA LEU A 165 0.92 2.26 -8.68
C LEU A 165 0.67 1.73 -7.26
N ALA A 166 -0.17 2.40 -6.47
CA ALA A 166 -0.54 1.95 -5.13
C ALA A 166 -1.10 0.52 -5.12
N LYS A 167 -2.01 0.21 -6.05
CA LYS A 167 -2.58 -1.14 -6.22
C LYS A 167 -1.52 -2.19 -6.53
N GLN A 168 -0.53 -1.86 -7.38
CA GLN A 168 0.52 -2.81 -7.73
C GLN A 168 1.53 -3.02 -6.59
N ILE A 169 1.90 -1.95 -5.88
CA ILE A 169 2.76 -2.06 -4.70
C ILE A 169 2.10 -2.99 -3.66
N TYR A 170 0.82 -2.77 -3.36
CA TYR A 170 0.09 -3.61 -2.41
C TYR A 170 -0.01 -5.07 -2.87
N ALA A 171 -0.33 -5.32 -4.15
CA ALA A 171 -0.41 -6.67 -4.69
C ALA A 171 0.94 -7.41 -4.59
N HIS A 172 2.05 -6.74 -4.93
CA HIS A 172 3.38 -7.33 -4.80
C HIS A 172 3.78 -7.57 -3.34
N LEU A 173 3.43 -6.66 -2.43
CA LEU A 173 3.64 -6.85 -1.00
C LEU A 173 2.89 -8.08 -0.48
N PHE A 174 1.62 -8.22 -0.85
CA PHE A 174 0.79 -9.36 -0.48
C PHE A 174 1.42 -10.68 -0.97
N ASP A 175 1.83 -10.75 -2.23
CA ASP A 175 2.53 -11.91 -2.78
C ASP A 175 3.84 -12.21 -2.04
N CYS A 176 4.58 -11.17 -1.64
CA CYS A 176 5.82 -11.32 -0.87
C CYS A 176 5.55 -11.94 0.50
N ILE A 177 4.55 -11.45 1.22
CA ILE A 177 4.14 -11.98 2.53
C ILE A 177 3.72 -13.44 2.40
N ILE A 178 2.87 -13.78 1.42
CA ILE A 178 2.45 -15.17 1.18
C ILE A 178 3.63 -16.08 0.87
N LYS A 179 4.60 -15.63 0.06
CA LYS A 179 5.84 -16.38 -0.21
C LYS A 179 6.65 -16.61 1.07
N ARG A 180 6.78 -15.61 1.94
CA ARG A 180 7.49 -15.76 3.22
C ARG A 180 6.79 -16.71 4.18
N ILE A 181 5.47 -16.62 4.30
CA ILE A 181 4.66 -17.56 5.08
C ILE A 181 4.83 -18.99 4.55
N ASN A 182 4.72 -19.17 3.23
CA ASN A 182 4.90 -20.48 2.61
C ASN A 182 6.29 -21.06 2.89
N ASN A 183 7.35 -20.25 2.81
CA ASN A 183 8.71 -20.68 3.11
C ASN A 183 8.88 -21.06 4.58
N ALA A 184 8.27 -20.30 5.51
CA ALA A 184 8.31 -20.60 6.94
C ALA A 184 7.58 -21.91 7.30
N LEU A 185 6.56 -22.29 6.52
CA LEU A 185 5.77 -23.51 6.71
C LEU A 185 6.31 -24.72 5.92
N GLN A 186 7.45 -24.61 5.22
CA GLN A 186 8.02 -25.74 4.51
C GLN A 186 8.51 -26.81 5.49
N ALA A 187 8.01 -28.02 5.33
CA ALA A 187 8.50 -29.20 6.03
C ALA A 187 9.58 -29.90 5.20
N PRO A 188 10.64 -30.44 5.83
CA PRO A 188 11.64 -31.24 5.14
C PRO A 188 11.06 -32.58 4.65
N GLY A 189 11.49 -33.04 3.48
CA GLY A 189 11.10 -34.32 2.90
C GLY A 189 9.98 -34.22 1.85
N GLN A 190 9.60 -35.38 1.29
CA GLN A 190 8.48 -35.47 0.35
C GLN A 190 7.15 -35.60 1.09
N GLN A 191 6.17 -34.80 0.67
CA GLN A 191 4.81 -34.87 1.17
C GLN A 191 4.13 -36.16 0.69
N HIS A 192 3.76 -37.05 1.61
CA HIS A 192 3.07 -38.31 1.29
C HIS A 192 1.60 -38.09 0.90
N ALA A 193 0.90 -37.22 1.64
CA ALA A 193 -0.49 -36.86 1.41
C ALA A 193 -0.77 -35.43 1.92
N PHE A 194 -1.90 -34.85 1.52
CA PHE A 194 -2.33 -33.54 2.01
C PHE A 194 -3.85 -33.42 2.06
N ILE A 195 -4.35 -32.58 2.98
CA ILE A 195 -5.74 -32.15 3.03
C ILE A 195 -5.76 -30.67 2.61
N GLY A 196 -6.44 -30.38 1.51
CA GLY A 196 -6.64 -29.02 1.04
C GLY A 196 -7.90 -28.41 1.64
N VAL A 197 -7.77 -27.24 2.24
CA VAL A 197 -8.92 -26.42 2.67
C VAL A 197 -9.09 -25.30 1.64
N LEU A 198 -10.28 -25.19 1.05
CA LEU A 198 -10.62 -24.15 0.09
C LEU A 198 -11.56 -23.14 0.75
N ASP A 199 -11.13 -21.89 0.77
CA ASP A 199 -11.91 -20.74 1.22
C ASP A 199 -11.74 -19.62 0.18
N ILE A 200 -12.85 -19.21 -0.43
CA ILE A 200 -12.92 -18.19 -1.48
C ILE A 200 -14.16 -17.34 -1.28
N TYR A 201 -14.12 -16.10 -1.75
CA TYR A 201 -15.29 -15.23 -1.77
C TYR A 201 -16.45 -15.91 -2.51
N GLY A 202 -17.64 -15.87 -1.90
CA GLY A 202 -18.89 -16.45 -2.42
C GLY A 202 -19.54 -15.64 -3.53
#